data_AF-A0A7S2RYL3-F1
#
_entry.id   AF-A0A7S2RYL3-F1
#
_cell.length_a   1.000
_cell.length_b   1.000
_cell.length_c   1.000
_cell.angle_alpha   90.00
_cell.angle_beta   90.00
_cell.angle_gamma   90.00
#
_symmetry.space_group_name_H-M   'P 1'
#
loop_
_entity.id
_entity.type
_entity.pdbx_description
1 polymer ?
#
loop_
_entity_poly.entity_id
_entity_poly.type
_entity_poly.pdbx_seq_one_letter_code
_entity_poly.pdbx_strand_id
1 'polypeptide(L)'
;MEDQNKPFSQNEEKELHRVFNKMANFAVKKKIYEKLQPMKDHRDKILAHRNSPDTVIVFDENQNQMQEDEIGPEYNRLKTEIAVLEKEINTLNKDPNRKIRPVDLNECLKTLGKNCSRKEIDDMIWEVDENLDGTVEWDEFLLTYQRNLVDVTGLEPCQLFNVVQFLLYDKDGR
;
A
#
# COMPACT_ATOMS: atom_id res chain seq x y z
N MET A 1 -5.50 28.63 -19.44
CA MET A 1 -4.60 28.14 -20.49
C MET A 1 -4.11 26.79 -20.00
N GLU A 2 -4.73 25.71 -20.47
CA GLU A 2 -4.26 24.36 -20.17
C GLU A 2 -2.99 24.13 -20.98
N ASP A 3 -1.93 23.76 -20.30
CA ASP A 3 -0.62 23.50 -20.88
C ASP A 3 -0.73 22.25 -21.76
N GLN A 4 -0.78 22.44 -23.08
CA GLN A 4 -0.96 21.38 -24.10
C GLN A 4 0.23 20.40 -24.18
N ASN A 5 1.17 20.48 -23.24
CA ASN A 5 2.38 19.67 -23.17
C ASN A 5 2.39 18.68 -22.01
N LYS A 6 1.30 18.53 -21.25
CA LYS A 6 1.19 17.47 -20.25
C LYS A 6 0.77 16.15 -20.91
N PRO A 7 1.58 15.08 -20.83
CA PRO A 7 1.27 13.79 -21.45
C PRO A 7 0.06 13.07 -20.81
N PHE A 8 -0.45 13.58 -19.68
CA PHE A 8 -1.54 12.96 -18.91
C PHE A 8 -2.59 13.98 -18.50
N SER A 9 -3.83 13.50 -18.39
CA SER A 9 -4.87 14.27 -17.69
C SER A 9 -4.53 14.39 -16.20
N GLN A 10 -4.98 15.46 -15.54
CA GLN A 10 -4.79 15.61 -14.09
C GLN A 10 -5.37 14.45 -13.28
N ASN A 11 -6.40 13.78 -13.79
CA ASN A 11 -7.00 12.63 -13.14
C ASN A 11 -6.11 11.38 -13.26
N GLU A 12 -5.53 11.16 -14.44
CA GLU A 12 -4.63 10.03 -14.68
C GLU A 12 -3.33 10.15 -13.88
N GLU A 13 -2.75 11.35 -13.83
CA GLU A 13 -1.55 11.64 -13.01
C GLU A 13 -1.82 11.35 -11.52
N LYS A 14 -3.02 11.69 -11.02
CA LYS A 14 -3.44 11.37 -9.64
C LYS A 14 -3.55 9.86 -9.41
N GLU A 15 -4.08 9.12 -10.36
CA GLU A 15 -4.23 7.66 -10.25
C GLU A 15 -2.88 6.94 -10.34
N LEU A 16 -1.98 7.40 -11.19
CA LEU A 16 -0.61 6.91 -11.24
C LEU A 16 0.11 7.14 -9.92
N HIS A 17 -0.02 8.34 -9.33
CA HIS A 17 0.50 8.60 -7.99
C HIS A 17 -0.14 7.71 -6.93
N ARG A 18 -1.44 7.42 -7.00
CA ARG A 18 -2.11 6.48 -6.09
C ARG A 18 -1.49 5.10 -6.19
N VAL A 19 -1.30 4.58 -7.40
CA VAL A 19 -0.73 3.25 -7.63
C VAL A 19 0.73 3.20 -7.19
N PHE A 20 1.55 4.17 -7.58
CA PHE A 20 2.93 4.26 -7.13
C PHE A 20 3.02 4.34 -5.60
N ASN A 21 2.18 5.16 -4.95
CA ASN A 21 2.14 5.23 -3.49
C ASN A 21 1.67 3.92 -2.85
N LYS A 22 0.81 3.14 -3.52
CA LYS A 22 0.40 1.80 -3.06
C LYS A 22 1.61 0.85 -3.12
N MET A 23 2.37 0.84 -4.21
CA MET A 23 3.50 -0.08 -4.44
C MET A 23 4.80 0.32 -3.74
N ALA A 24 5.08 1.61 -3.60
CA ALA A 24 6.30 2.10 -2.97
C ALA A 24 6.29 1.78 -1.47
N ASN A 25 7.41 1.27 -0.95
CA ASN A 25 7.52 0.82 0.44
C ASN A 25 6.45 -0.24 0.85
N PHE A 26 5.88 -0.99 -0.11
CA PHE A 26 4.78 -1.92 0.14
C PHE A 26 5.07 -2.92 1.26
N ALA A 27 6.24 -3.56 1.29
CA ALA A 27 6.55 -4.59 2.27
C ALA A 27 6.59 -4.02 3.70
N VAL A 28 7.05 -2.78 3.87
CA VAL A 28 7.03 -2.07 5.16
C VAL A 28 5.60 -1.72 5.55
N LYS A 29 4.84 -1.12 4.62
CA LYS A 29 3.43 -0.77 4.84
C LYS A 29 2.58 -1.99 5.19
N LYS A 30 2.79 -3.12 4.51
CA LYS A 30 2.10 -4.39 4.78
C LYS A 30 2.27 -4.82 6.24
N LYS A 31 3.50 -4.82 6.75
CA LYS A 31 3.77 -5.15 8.17
C LYS A 31 3.09 -4.20 9.15
N ILE A 32 2.97 -2.92 8.79
CA ILE A 32 2.22 -1.94 9.61
C ILE A 32 0.73 -2.27 9.55
N TYR A 33 0.17 -2.55 8.38
CA TYR A 33 -1.24 -2.91 8.23
C TYR A 33 -1.60 -4.21 8.96
N GLU A 34 -0.72 -5.22 8.94
CA GLU A 34 -0.90 -6.47 9.69
C GLU A 34 -1.06 -6.25 11.20
N LYS A 35 -0.43 -5.21 11.76
CA LYS A 35 -0.62 -4.79 13.16
C LYS A 35 -1.83 -3.88 13.34
N LEU A 36 -2.05 -2.97 12.39
CA LEU A 36 -3.05 -1.91 12.46
C LEU A 36 -4.48 -2.44 12.37
N GLN A 37 -4.76 -3.41 11.49
CA GLN A 37 -6.13 -3.89 11.28
C GLN A 37 -6.71 -4.57 12.53
N PRO A 38 -6.01 -5.53 13.18
CA PRO A 38 -6.52 -6.13 14.42
C PRO A 38 -6.75 -5.11 15.54
N MET A 39 -5.88 -4.10 15.66
CA MET A 39 -6.05 -3.01 16.64
C MET A 39 -7.28 -2.17 16.35
N LYS A 40 -7.55 -1.84 15.08
CA LYS A 40 -8.77 -1.13 14.67
C LYS A 40 -10.02 -1.96 14.96
N ASP A 41 -10.01 -3.23 14.60
CA ASP A 41 -11.10 -4.15 14.87
C ASP A 41 -11.38 -4.27 16.38
N HIS A 42 -10.32 -4.34 17.19
CA HIS A 42 -10.45 -4.42 18.65
C HIS A 42 -10.98 -3.09 19.25
N ARG A 43 -10.46 -1.95 18.82
CA ARG A 43 -10.99 -0.63 19.20
C ARG A 43 -12.47 -0.49 18.83
N ASP A 44 -12.85 -0.93 17.64
CA ASP A 44 -14.22 -0.82 17.14
C ASP A 44 -15.17 -1.76 17.92
N LYS A 45 -14.69 -2.94 18.34
CA LYS A 45 -15.40 -3.81 19.30
C LYS A 45 -15.59 -3.11 20.66
N ILE A 46 -14.58 -2.44 21.19
CA ILE A 46 -14.71 -1.66 22.44
C ILE A 46 -15.75 -0.54 22.29
N LEU A 47 -15.74 0.17 21.17
CA LEU A 47 -16.74 1.21 20.88
C LEU A 47 -18.15 0.62 20.79
N ALA A 48 -18.30 -0.54 20.16
CA ALA A 48 -19.56 -1.26 20.10
C ALA A 48 -20.03 -1.73 21.49
N HIS A 49 -19.12 -2.22 22.33
CA HIS A 49 -19.39 -2.55 23.73
C HIS A 49 -19.90 -1.36 24.53
N ARG A 50 -19.28 -0.18 24.40
CA ARG A 50 -19.78 1.04 25.07
C ARG A 50 -21.21 1.42 24.67
N ASN A 51 -21.63 1.09 23.45
CA ASN A 51 -22.99 1.34 22.98
C ASN A 51 -23.98 0.24 23.39
N SER A 52 -23.50 -0.99 23.64
CA SER A 52 -24.34 -2.15 23.97
C SER A 52 -23.59 -3.14 24.88
N PRO A 53 -23.40 -2.79 26.17
CA PRO A 53 -22.54 -3.55 27.08
C PRO A 53 -23.02 -4.98 27.34
N ASP A 54 -24.33 -5.18 27.34
CA ASP A 54 -24.97 -6.48 27.63
C ASP A 54 -24.83 -7.50 26.47
N THR A 55 -24.54 -7.03 25.26
CA THR A 55 -24.56 -7.87 24.04
C THR A 55 -23.18 -8.06 23.43
N VAL A 56 -22.33 -7.04 23.48
CA VAL A 56 -20.99 -7.09 22.90
C VAL A 56 -19.99 -7.32 24.02
N ILE A 57 -19.28 -8.45 24.02
CA ILE A 57 -18.28 -8.76 25.04
C ILE A 57 -16.88 -8.48 24.47
N VAL A 58 -16.04 -7.81 25.25
CA VAL A 58 -14.64 -7.54 24.89
C VAL A 58 -13.75 -8.55 25.59
N PHE A 59 -12.82 -9.12 24.83
CA PHE A 59 -11.84 -10.10 25.30
C PHE A 59 -10.43 -9.53 25.23
N ASP A 60 -9.58 -9.91 26.18
CA ASP A 60 -8.15 -9.60 26.18
C ASP A 60 -7.35 -10.49 25.19
N GLU A 61 -6.04 -10.29 25.14
CA GLU A 61 -5.12 -11.09 24.31
C GLU A 61 -5.10 -12.59 24.68
N ASN A 62 -5.49 -12.93 25.91
CA ASN A 62 -5.57 -14.29 26.44
C ASN A 62 -6.98 -14.91 26.33
N GLN A 63 -7.90 -14.26 25.60
CA GLN A 63 -9.31 -14.64 25.45
C GLN A 63 -10.14 -14.61 26.75
N ASN A 64 -9.69 -13.88 27.76
CA ASN A 64 -10.49 -13.62 28.96
C ASN A 64 -11.40 -12.41 28.73
N GLN A 65 -12.61 -12.47 29.27
CA GLN A 65 -13.50 -11.31 29.27
C GLN A 65 -12.87 -10.18 30.09
N MET A 66 -12.78 -8.99 29.48
CA MET A 66 -12.25 -7.80 30.15
C MET A 66 -13.24 -7.25 31.17
N GLN A 67 -12.72 -6.70 32.27
CA GLN A 67 -13.53 -5.99 33.25
C GLN A 67 -13.79 -4.54 32.83
N GLU A 68 -14.89 -3.96 33.31
CA GLU A 68 -15.35 -2.62 32.94
C GLU A 68 -14.29 -1.53 33.20
N ASP A 69 -13.52 -1.66 34.29
CA ASP A 69 -12.45 -0.74 34.66
C ASP A 69 -11.22 -0.82 33.73
N GLU A 70 -11.04 -1.94 33.03
CA GLU A 70 -9.95 -2.16 32.06
C GLU A 70 -10.28 -1.62 30.65
N ILE A 71 -11.57 -1.54 30.29
CA ILE A 71 -12.04 -1.11 28.96
C ILE A 71 -11.61 0.32 28.61
N GLY A 72 -11.69 1.23 29.59
CA GLY A 72 -11.33 2.64 29.42
C GLY A 72 -9.84 2.83 29.06
N PRO A 73 -8.92 2.33 29.91
CA PRO A 73 -7.49 2.32 29.65
C PRO A 73 -7.10 1.65 28.32
N GLU A 74 -7.66 0.49 28.02
CA GLU A 74 -7.34 -0.27 26.79
C GLU A 74 -7.74 0.52 25.53
N TYR A 75 -8.92 1.13 25.52
CA TYR A 75 -9.32 2.01 24.42
C TYR A 75 -8.33 3.15 24.18
N ASN A 76 -7.85 3.80 25.25
CA ASN A 76 -6.91 4.90 25.14
C ASN A 76 -5.54 4.45 24.64
N ARG A 77 -5.08 3.27 25.08
CA ARG A 77 -3.88 2.61 24.56
C ARG A 77 -4.00 2.36 23.06
N LEU A 78 -5.04 1.63 22.62
CA LEU A 78 -5.28 1.33 21.21
C LEU A 78 -5.39 2.60 20.36
N LYS A 79 -6.14 3.59 20.83
CA LYS A 79 -6.28 4.88 20.13
C LYS A 79 -4.93 5.53 19.90
N THR A 80 -4.02 5.44 20.86
CA THR A 80 -2.67 6.01 20.78
C THR A 80 -1.80 5.20 19.83
N GLU A 81 -1.77 3.87 19.96
CA GLU A 81 -0.99 2.98 19.10
C GLU A 81 -1.44 3.07 17.62
N ILE A 82 -2.75 3.06 17.36
CA ILE A 82 -3.33 3.25 16.02
C ILE A 82 -2.88 4.59 15.43
N ALA A 83 -2.95 5.69 16.19
CA ALA A 83 -2.54 7.01 15.71
C ALA A 83 -1.05 7.07 15.35
N VAL A 84 -0.19 6.36 16.10
CA VAL A 84 1.24 6.24 15.79
C VAL A 84 1.46 5.51 14.47
N LEU A 85 0.82 4.35 14.27
CA LEU A 85 0.94 3.54 13.05
C LEU A 85 0.37 4.28 11.82
N GLU A 86 -0.75 4.99 11.96
CA GLU A 86 -1.33 5.81 10.89
C GLU A 86 -0.38 6.96 10.50
N LYS A 87 0.27 7.58 11.49
CA LYS A 87 1.28 8.61 11.24
C LYS A 87 2.52 8.05 10.53
N GLU A 88 2.93 6.84 10.86
CA GLU A 88 4.03 6.15 10.19
C GLU A 88 3.71 5.90 8.71
N ILE A 89 2.52 5.37 8.39
CA ILE A 89 2.06 5.20 7.01
C ILE A 89 2.02 6.54 6.26
N ASN A 90 1.49 7.59 6.90
CA ASN A 90 1.44 8.91 6.28
C ASN A 90 2.83 9.48 5.98
N THR A 91 3.80 9.24 6.87
CA THR A 91 5.20 9.61 6.65
C THR A 91 5.77 8.85 5.45
N LEU A 92 5.55 7.54 5.36
CA LEU A 92 6.00 6.72 4.22
C LEU A 92 5.37 7.14 2.88
N ASN A 93 4.13 7.62 2.89
CA ASN A 93 3.46 8.12 1.68
C ASN A 93 3.95 9.51 1.24
N LYS A 94 4.42 10.31 2.20
CA LYS A 94 4.95 11.66 1.96
C LYS A 94 6.46 11.70 1.75
N ASP A 95 7.14 10.57 1.94
CA ASP A 95 8.58 10.46 1.69
C ASP A 95 8.87 10.74 0.21
N PRO A 96 9.65 11.80 -0.10
CA PRO A 96 10.01 12.12 -1.48
C PRO A 96 10.91 11.05 -2.10
N ASN A 97 11.65 10.28 -1.30
CA ASN A 97 12.58 9.24 -1.74
C ASN A 97 11.94 7.84 -1.70
N ARG A 98 10.61 7.75 -1.60
CA ARG A 98 9.93 6.47 -1.61
C ARG A 98 10.12 5.80 -2.98
N LYS A 99 10.35 4.51 -2.93
CA LYS A 99 10.67 3.70 -4.10
C LYS A 99 10.07 2.32 -4.01
N ILE A 100 9.98 1.66 -5.16
CA ILE A 100 9.57 0.25 -5.27
C ILE A 100 10.84 -0.59 -5.29
N ARG A 101 11.06 -1.36 -4.22
CA ARG A 101 12.18 -2.31 -4.15
C ARG A 101 11.71 -3.69 -4.64
N PRO A 102 12.63 -4.61 -5.01
CA PRO A 102 12.28 -5.99 -5.34
C PRO A 102 11.40 -6.67 -4.28
N VAL A 103 11.67 -6.43 -3.00
CA VAL A 103 10.84 -6.96 -1.89
C VAL A 103 9.42 -6.39 -1.87
N ASP A 104 9.26 -5.11 -2.23
CA ASP A 104 7.96 -4.44 -2.26
C ASP A 104 7.11 -4.99 -3.42
N LEU A 105 7.72 -5.13 -4.61
CA LEU A 105 7.05 -5.71 -5.78
C LEU A 105 6.65 -7.17 -5.53
N ASN A 106 7.55 -7.98 -4.96
CA ASN A 106 7.28 -9.38 -4.63
C ASN A 106 6.10 -9.53 -3.66
N GLU A 107 6.10 -8.77 -2.55
CA GLU A 107 5.01 -8.82 -1.58
C GLU A 107 3.69 -8.28 -2.15
N CYS A 108 3.76 -7.27 -3.02
CA CYS A 108 2.59 -6.76 -3.74
C CYS A 108 1.97 -7.84 -4.63
N LEU A 109 2.77 -8.51 -5.46
CA LEU A 109 2.31 -9.57 -6.36
C LEU A 109 1.74 -10.77 -5.60
N LYS A 110 2.35 -11.17 -4.48
CA LYS A 110 1.80 -12.21 -3.60
C LYS A 110 0.42 -11.84 -3.07
N THR A 111 0.21 -10.59 -2.65
CA THR A 111 -1.11 -10.11 -2.20
C THR A 111 -2.13 -10.11 -3.34
N LEU A 112 -1.70 -9.92 -4.59
CA LEU A 112 -2.54 -10.07 -5.78
C LEU A 112 -2.73 -11.55 -6.22
N GLY A 113 -2.20 -12.51 -5.46
CA GLY A 113 -2.32 -13.94 -5.75
C GLY A 113 -1.31 -14.50 -6.75
N LYS A 114 -0.32 -13.71 -7.20
CA LYS A 114 0.74 -14.17 -8.10
C LYS A 114 2.02 -14.46 -7.33
N ASN A 115 2.49 -15.70 -7.39
CA ASN A 115 3.81 -16.08 -6.87
C ASN A 115 4.83 -15.99 -8.00
N CYS A 116 5.75 -15.04 -7.91
CA CYS A 116 6.88 -14.93 -8.82
C CYS A 116 8.15 -15.50 -8.17
N SER A 117 9.05 -16.00 -9.00
CA SER A 117 10.41 -16.33 -8.62
C SER A 117 11.23 -15.06 -8.35
N ARG A 118 12.32 -15.20 -7.59
CA ARG A 118 13.23 -14.08 -7.33
C ARG A 118 13.76 -13.46 -8.62
N LYS A 119 14.10 -14.30 -9.60
CA LYS A 119 14.61 -13.86 -10.90
C LYS A 119 13.58 -13.04 -11.66
N GLU A 120 12.31 -13.48 -11.74
CA GLU A 120 11.26 -12.71 -12.40
C GLU A 120 11.09 -11.32 -11.76
N ILE A 121 11.14 -11.23 -10.44
CA ILE A 121 11.06 -9.93 -9.75
C ILE A 121 12.27 -9.04 -10.06
N ASP A 122 13.48 -9.61 -10.02
CA ASP A 122 14.69 -8.85 -10.32
C ASP A 122 14.72 -8.39 -11.79
N ASP A 123 14.28 -9.24 -12.73
CA ASP A 123 14.16 -8.91 -14.16
C ASP A 123 13.15 -7.76 -14.37
N MET A 124 11.98 -7.80 -13.71
CA MET A 124 10.96 -6.74 -13.79
C MET A 124 11.46 -5.36 -13.30
N ILE A 125 12.34 -5.35 -12.28
CA ILE A 125 12.94 -4.11 -11.77
C ILE A 125 14.03 -3.65 -12.72
N TRP A 126 14.92 -4.57 -13.12
CA TRP A 126 16.05 -4.26 -13.99
C TRP A 126 15.62 -3.71 -15.36
N GLU A 127 14.48 -4.17 -15.89
CA GLU A 127 13.92 -3.69 -17.16
C GLU A 127 13.54 -2.19 -17.16
N VAL A 128 13.34 -1.59 -15.98
CA VAL A 128 12.84 -0.21 -15.83
C VAL A 128 13.77 0.72 -15.03
N ASP A 129 14.78 0.14 -14.38
CA ASP A 129 15.78 0.81 -13.55
C ASP A 129 16.84 1.48 -14.45
N GLU A 130 16.57 2.73 -14.83
CA GLU A 130 17.42 3.50 -15.76
C GLU A 130 18.71 3.99 -15.10
N ASN A 131 18.69 4.18 -13.78
CA ASN A 131 19.83 4.68 -13.02
C ASN A 131 20.70 3.57 -12.38
N LEU A 132 20.25 2.30 -12.47
CA LEU A 132 20.90 1.10 -11.96
C LEU A 132 21.06 1.06 -10.43
N ASP A 133 20.13 1.66 -9.67
CA ASP A 133 20.13 1.62 -8.20
C ASP A 133 19.44 0.38 -7.61
N GLY A 134 18.90 -0.48 -8.46
CA GLY A 134 18.22 -1.73 -8.11
C GLY A 134 16.79 -1.52 -7.59
N THR A 135 16.21 -0.35 -7.81
CA THR A 135 14.87 0.03 -7.37
C THR A 135 14.15 0.85 -8.43
N VAL A 136 12.88 1.21 -8.20
CA VAL A 136 12.11 2.03 -9.13
C VAL A 136 11.63 3.29 -8.43
N GLU A 137 12.11 4.43 -8.90
CA GLU A 137 11.69 5.76 -8.49
C GLU A 137 10.45 6.23 -9.27
N TRP A 138 9.88 7.38 -8.87
CA TRP A 138 8.68 7.90 -9.52
C TRP A 138 8.89 8.19 -11.01
N ASP A 139 10.05 8.75 -11.38
CA ASP A 139 10.33 9.13 -12.76
C ASP A 139 10.49 7.90 -13.67
N GLU A 140 11.14 6.84 -13.18
CA GLU A 140 11.28 5.54 -13.88
C GLU A 140 9.94 4.82 -14.02
N PHE A 141 9.12 4.85 -12.97
CA PHE A 141 7.75 4.33 -12.99
C PHE A 141 6.91 5.04 -14.06
N LEU A 142 6.99 6.37 -14.10
CA LEU A 142 6.24 7.19 -15.06
C LEU A 142 6.74 6.96 -16.49
N LEU A 143 8.06 6.90 -16.68
CA LEU A 143 8.69 6.65 -17.97
C LEU A 143 8.27 5.28 -18.53
N THR A 144 8.27 4.24 -17.70
CA THR A 144 7.80 2.90 -18.07
C THR A 144 6.36 2.95 -18.59
N TYR A 145 5.48 3.65 -17.87
CA TYR A 145 4.09 3.80 -18.26
C TYR A 145 3.95 4.57 -19.59
N GLN A 146 4.68 5.67 -19.76
CA GLN A 146 4.68 6.46 -20.98
C GLN A 146 5.15 5.66 -22.21
N ARG A 147 6.27 4.95 -22.08
CA ARG A 147 6.84 4.15 -23.17
C ARG A 147 5.87 3.08 -23.64
N ASN A 148 5.26 2.34 -22.70
CA ASN A 148 4.28 1.30 -23.01
C ASN A 148 2.98 1.83 -23.63
N LEU A 149 2.54 3.05 -23.29
CA LEU A 149 1.33 3.63 -23.90
C LEU A 149 1.48 3.96 -25.39
N VAL A 150 2.69 4.31 -25.82
CA VAL A 150 2.98 4.66 -27.23
C VAL A 150 3.70 3.55 -27.98
N ASP A 151 3.94 2.41 -27.34
CA ASP A 151 4.65 1.29 -27.96
C ASP A 151 3.77 0.57 -28.99
N VAL A 152 4.01 0.89 -30.27
CA VAL A 152 3.39 0.21 -31.41
C VAL A 152 4.14 -1.09 -31.75
N THR A 153 5.39 -1.24 -31.32
CA THR A 153 6.26 -2.36 -31.68
C THR A 153 6.01 -3.59 -30.82
N GLY A 154 5.51 -3.40 -29.59
CA GLY A 154 5.34 -4.45 -28.59
C GLY A 154 6.68 -4.97 -28.03
N LEU A 155 7.74 -4.20 -28.18
CA LEU A 155 9.10 -4.53 -27.72
C LEU A 155 9.46 -3.88 -26.39
N GLU A 156 8.65 -2.91 -25.93
CA GLU A 156 8.88 -2.31 -24.62
C GLU A 156 8.61 -3.32 -23.49
N PRO A 157 9.44 -3.35 -22.44
CA PRO A 157 9.17 -4.16 -21.27
C PRO A 157 7.82 -3.78 -20.63
N CYS A 158 6.89 -4.74 -20.61
CA CYS A 158 5.52 -4.50 -20.19
C CYS A 158 5.14 -5.17 -18.87
N GLN A 159 6.05 -5.91 -18.22
CA GLN A 159 5.69 -6.68 -17.03
C GLN A 159 5.27 -5.79 -15.86
N LEU A 160 6.09 -4.79 -15.49
CA LEU A 160 5.73 -3.82 -14.46
C LEU A 160 4.51 -3.00 -14.89
N PHE A 161 4.46 -2.60 -16.17
CA PHE A 161 3.31 -1.88 -16.74
C PHE A 161 1.99 -2.64 -16.56
N ASN A 162 1.95 -3.95 -16.79
CA ASN A 162 0.75 -4.76 -16.63
C ASN A 162 0.26 -4.77 -15.17
N VAL A 163 1.17 -4.79 -14.19
CA VAL A 163 0.82 -4.68 -12.77
C VAL A 163 0.25 -3.31 -12.46
N VAL A 164 0.86 -2.25 -13.00
CA VAL A 164 0.39 -0.87 -12.83
C VAL A 164 -1.00 -0.70 -13.42
N GLN A 165 -1.23 -1.18 -14.64
CA GLN A 165 -2.54 -1.16 -15.30
C GLN A 165 -3.59 -1.85 -14.43
N PHE A 166 -3.32 -3.06 -13.96
CA PHE A 166 -4.23 -3.77 -13.06
C PHE A 166 -4.58 -2.92 -11.83
N LEU A 167 -3.57 -2.33 -11.17
CA LEU A 167 -3.76 -1.53 -9.97
C LEU A 167 -4.45 -0.18 -10.22
N LEU A 168 -4.37 0.38 -11.43
CA LEU A 168 -5.09 1.59 -11.82
C LEU A 168 -6.60 1.35 -11.84
N TYR A 169 -7.03 0.20 -12.36
CA TYR A 169 -8.44 -0.21 -12.39
C TYR A 169 -8.93 -0.75 -11.03
N ASP A 170 -8.06 -1.36 -10.24
CA ASP A 170 -8.37 -1.80 -8.88
C ASP A 170 -8.54 -0.59 -7.92
N LYS A 171 -9.81 -0.20 -7.73
CA LYS A 171 -10.22 0.82 -6.75
C LYS A 171 -10.52 0.24 -5.37
N ASP A 172 -10.91 -1.02 -5.30
CA ASP A 172 -11.51 -1.62 -4.10
C ASP A 172 -10.50 -2.40 -3.27
N GLY A 173 -9.33 -2.75 -3.82
CA GLY A 173 -8.27 -3.44 -3.09
C GLY A 173 -8.70 -4.77 -2.48
N ARG A 174 -9.68 -5.44 -3.10
CA ARG A 174 -10.26 -6.72 -2.68
C ARG A 174 -9.95 -7.82 -3.67
#